data_AF-A0A9W8MU94-F1
#
_entry.id   AF-A0A9W8MU94-F1
#
_cell.length_a   1.000
_cell.length_b   1.000
_cell.length_c   1.000
_cell.angle_alpha   90.00
_cell.angle_beta   90.00
_cell.angle_gamma   90.00
#
_symmetry.space_group_name_H-M   'P 1'
#
loop_
_entity.id
_entity.type
_entity.pdbx_description
1 polymer ?
#
loop_
_entity_poly.entity_id
_entity_poly.type
_entity_poly.pdbx_seq_one_letter_code
_entity_poly.pdbx_strand_id
1 'polypeptide(L)'
;MAEHVIEHEQVSSTITLESLEVWTRQVLDWEKDPTNDSILNPFEVTVEGPTQTAVRRQLAEEEAKDIAEKRDFALDDTVSASVHIANGLDLEAEQCAVRAEAKKLWQHAQDRQKTRLQLHMNALKRKIDSFVKYQILYCPGAELLRSKYVRLSDIRAETKPYDFPLWLPSQIKGQVPVSPQLQRIEWKLRYAQAHESLDQLWSNLQVRAYLYQFKDRFVRGQAANTRARNTISTIDAKIEAATQEYRAAYEALVALGAILFKSSWTSELLPLKDEDIRDLSEGKAGQSAGKRTISWIWKTIPTDGGTAFMHDRLRVEWAESRARAHRFTEEVQLLSEEMSRVLQFFEFKADEWEKKGKTQHTSPVRAEGILAYADHQATMYRNLRKYCAELWSGVPAHIARMQEIIQDPRRALPGEFDSSTAGKEKMKKKDIEPQNS
;
A
#
# COMPACT_ATOMS: atom_id res chain seq x y z
N MET A 1 9.79 17.97 6.19
CA MET A 1 8.79 18.09 5.11
C MET A 1 7.44 18.19 5.79
N ALA A 2 6.76 19.33 5.68
CA ALA A 2 5.47 19.58 6.35
C ALA A 2 4.30 18.74 5.78
N GLU A 3 4.60 17.85 4.84
CA GLU A 3 3.64 17.00 4.12
C GLU A 3 2.85 16.10 5.07
N HIS A 4 3.47 15.53 6.12
CA HIS A 4 2.75 14.65 7.05
C HIS A 4 1.66 15.37 7.86
N VAL A 5 1.84 16.66 8.16
CA VAL A 5 0.81 17.45 8.85
C VAL A 5 -0.32 17.80 7.89
N ILE A 6 0.01 18.12 6.64
CA ILE A 6 -0.99 18.38 5.58
C ILE A 6 -1.81 17.12 5.29
N GLU A 7 -1.15 15.96 5.21
CA GLU A 7 -1.79 14.64 5.04
C GLU A 7 -2.75 14.34 6.20
N HIS A 8 -2.31 14.54 7.44
CA HIS A 8 -3.14 14.31 8.63
C HIS A 8 -4.38 15.22 8.66
N GLU A 9 -4.24 16.50 8.31
CA GLU A 9 -5.36 17.44 8.24
C GLU A 9 -6.35 17.06 7.12
N GLN A 10 -5.84 16.60 5.97
CA GLN A 10 -6.69 16.12 4.87
C GLN A 10 -7.49 14.89 5.28
N VAL A 11 -6.88 13.90 5.92
CA VAL A 11 -7.58 12.71 6.43
C VAL A 11 -8.61 13.13 7.48
N SER A 12 -8.22 13.98 8.43
CA SER A 12 -9.11 14.48 9.49
C SER A 12 -10.33 15.22 8.91
N SER A 13 -10.16 16.00 7.84
CA SER A 13 -11.27 16.73 7.19
C SER A 13 -12.33 15.83 6.54
N THR A 14 -12.01 14.57 6.28
CA THR A 14 -12.94 13.59 5.69
C THR A 14 -13.76 12.82 6.73
N ILE A 15 -13.40 12.92 8.01
CA ILE A 15 -13.98 12.14 9.11
C ILE A 15 -15.01 13.01 9.86
N THR A 16 -16.06 12.40 10.40
CA THR A 16 -17.02 13.11 11.26
C THR A 16 -16.36 13.53 12.58
N LEU A 17 -16.76 14.69 13.11
CA LEU A 17 -16.20 15.21 14.37
C LEU A 17 -16.39 14.25 15.55
N GLU A 18 -17.52 13.55 15.61
CA GLU A 18 -17.81 12.57 16.67
C GLU A 18 -16.82 11.39 16.65
N SER A 19 -16.52 10.85 15.47
CA SER A 19 -15.54 9.76 15.33
C SER A 19 -14.12 10.24 15.67
N LEU A 20 -13.75 11.45 15.26
CA LEU A 20 -12.46 12.05 15.61
C LEU A 20 -12.27 12.19 17.12
N GLU A 21 -13.28 12.63 17.86
CA GLU A 21 -13.21 12.75 19.31
C GLU A 21 -13.01 11.39 20.00
N VAL A 22 -13.73 10.36 19.53
CA VAL A 22 -13.60 9.00 20.05
C VAL A 22 -12.20 8.46 19.78
N TRP A 23 -11.72 8.55 18.54
CA TRP A 23 -10.41 8.03 18.14
C TRP A 23 -9.27 8.79 18.81
N THR A 24 -9.38 10.12 18.95
CA THR A 24 -8.40 10.92 19.67
C THR A 24 -8.28 10.48 21.13
N ARG A 25 -9.41 10.22 21.80
CA ARG A 25 -9.40 9.70 23.17
C ARG A 25 -8.73 8.32 23.24
N GLN A 26 -9.08 7.41 22.34
CA GLN A 26 -8.48 6.07 22.28
C GLN A 26 -6.97 6.12 22.07
N VAL A 27 -6.48 6.98 21.16
CA VAL A 27 -5.05 7.16 20.93
C VAL A 27 -4.35 7.74 22.16
N LEU A 28 -4.91 8.78 22.78
CA LEU A 28 -4.32 9.40 23.98
C LEU A 28 -4.29 8.44 25.18
N ASP A 29 -5.30 7.59 25.33
CA ASP A 29 -5.34 6.62 26.42
C ASP A 29 -4.33 5.49 26.20
N TRP A 30 -4.16 5.04 24.95
CA TRP A 30 -3.11 4.07 24.58
C TRP A 30 -1.69 4.66 24.68
N GLU A 31 -1.49 5.93 24.31
CA GLU A 31 -0.20 6.63 24.42
C GLU A 31 0.26 6.78 25.88
N LYS A 32 -0.67 6.81 26.84
CA LYS A 32 -0.34 6.87 28.28
C LYS A 32 0.16 5.52 28.81
N ASP A 33 -0.53 4.43 28.49
CA ASP A 33 -0.26 3.09 29.03
C ASP A 33 -0.26 2.02 27.93
N PRO A 34 0.78 1.96 27.06
CA PRO A 34 0.83 1.05 25.92
C PRO A 34 1.01 -0.43 26.30
N THR A 35 1.36 -0.73 27.55
CA THR A 35 1.56 -2.11 28.06
C THR A 35 0.31 -2.71 28.69
N ASN A 36 -0.80 -1.99 28.73
CA ASN A 36 -2.04 -2.48 29.30
C ASN A 36 -2.86 -3.20 28.23
N ASP A 37 -2.92 -4.54 28.30
CA ASP A 37 -3.73 -5.38 27.39
C ASP A 37 -5.24 -5.05 27.40
N SER A 38 -5.72 -4.29 28.39
CA SER A 38 -7.12 -3.84 28.44
C SER A 38 -7.40 -2.62 27.55
N ILE A 39 -6.38 -1.93 27.07
CA ILE A 39 -6.52 -0.78 26.16
C ILE A 39 -6.34 -1.28 24.73
N LEU A 40 -7.40 -1.16 23.93
CA LEU A 40 -7.39 -1.56 22.53
C LEU A 40 -6.32 -0.79 21.75
N ASN A 41 -5.47 -1.47 21.01
CA ASN A 41 -4.46 -0.84 20.17
C ASN A 41 -5.13 0.02 19.05
N PRO A 42 -4.93 1.35 19.04
CA PRO A 42 -5.46 2.26 18.03
C PRO A 42 -4.99 1.98 16.60
N PHE A 43 -3.84 1.32 16.47
CA PHE A 43 -3.12 1.09 15.23
C PHE A 43 -3.36 -0.29 14.63
N GLU A 44 -4.12 -1.16 15.31
CA GLU A 44 -4.46 -2.47 14.81
C GLU A 44 -5.90 -2.50 14.31
N VAL A 45 -6.13 -3.17 13.19
CA VAL A 45 -7.47 -3.47 12.71
C VAL A 45 -8.05 -4.57 13.61
N THR A 46 -9.14 -4.25 14.30
CA THR A 46 -9.86 -5.07 15.28
C THR A 46 -11.07 -5.79 14.68
N VAL A 47 -11.66 -5.22 13.65
CA VAL A 47 -12.75 -5.83 12.88
C VAL A 47 -12.14 -6.45 11.65
N GLU A 48 -12.23 -7.76 11.46
CA GLU A 48 -11.83 -8.37 10.19
C GLU A 48 -12.94 -8.16 9.14
N GLY A 49 -12.55 -7.77 7.93
CA GLY A 49 -13.45 -7.71 6.79
C GLY A 49 -13.97 -9.09 6.40
N PRO A 50 -15.00 -9.18 5.56
CA PRO A 50 -15.47 -10.48 5.05
C PRO A 50 -14.37 -11.13 4.21
N THR A 51 -13.70 -12.15 4.74
CA THR A 51 -12.67 -12.91 4.01
C THR A 51 -13.28 -14.08 3.26
N GLN A 52 -12.67 -14.49 2.13
CA GLN A 52 -13.16 -15.67 1.41
C GLN A 52 -13.13 -16.91 2.31
N THR A 53 -12.10 -17.05 3.15
CA THR A 53 -11.95 -18.17 4.07
C THR A 53 -13.08 -18.22 5.10
N ALA A 54 -13.47 -17.07 5.66
CA ALA A 54 -14.61 -16.98 6.58
C ALA A 54 -15.92 -17.37 5.88
N VAL A 55 -16.13 -16.92 4.64
CA VAL A 55 -17.32 -17.30 3.84
C VAL A 55 -17.31 -18.80 3.51
N ARG A 56 -16.16 -19.36 3.11
CA ARG A 56 -16.02 -20.81 2.86
C ARG A 56 -16.33 -21.63 4.11
N ARG A 57 -15.85 -21.17 5.28
CA ARG A 57 -16.17 -21.79 6.58
C ARG A 57 -17.68 -21.73 6.86
N GLN A 58 -18.30 -20.57 6.69
CA GLN A 58 -19.74 -20.41 6.90
C GLN A 58 -20.54 -21.33 5.98
N LEU A 59 -20.17 -21.43 4.70
CA LEU A 59 -20.83 -22.33 3.74
C LEU A 59 -20.67 -23.80 4.13
N ALA A 60 -19.50 -24.21 4.64
CA ALA A 60 -19.27 -25.57 5.12
C ALA A 60 -20.08 -25.87 6.41
N GLU A 61 -20.24 -24.90 7.30
CA GLU A 61 -21.09 -25.03 8.49
C GLU A 61 -22.59 -25.09 8.12
N GLU A 62 -23.03 -24.32 7.12
CA GLU A 62 -24.39 -24.41 6.53
C GLU A 62 -24.62 -25.81 5.93
N GLU A 63 -23.66 -26.34 5.16
CA GLU A 63 -23.71 -27.68 4.57
C GLU A 63 -23.75 -28.79 5.64
N ALA A 64 -22.93 -28.69 6.69
CA ALA A 64 -22.95 -29.66 7.80
C ALA A 64 -24.31 -29.71 8.54
N LYS A 65 -24.98 -28.56 8.66
CA LYS A 65 -26.34 -28.49 9.24
C LYS A 65 -27.37 -29.15 8.32
N ASP A 66 -27.32 -28.87 7.02
CA ASP A 66 -28.25 -29.47 6.07
C ASP A 66 -28.06 -31.00 5.98
N ILE A 67 -26.83 -31.51 6.10
CA ILE A 67 -26.54 -32.94 6.22
C ILE A 67 -27.16 -33.52 7.51
N ALA A 68 -26.95 -32.87 8.66
CA ALA A 68 -27.49 -33.33 9.94
C ALA A 68 -29.03 -33.37 9.96
N GLU A 69 -29.66 -32.40 9.28
CA GLU A 69 -31.11 -32.29 9.17
C GLU A 69 -31.71 -33.08 7.99
N LYS A 70 -30.89 -33.83 7.24
CA LYS A 70 -31.29 -34.59 6.03
C LYS A 70 -31.96 -33.71 4.96
N ARG A 71 -31.57 -32.44 4.89
CA ARG A 71 -31.96 -31.46 3.85
C ARG A 71 -30.87 -31.29 2.79
N ASP A 72 -29.87 -32.17 2.79
CA ASP A 72 -28.83 -32.17 1.78
C ASP A 72 -29.38 -32.72 0.44
N PHE A 73 -29.28 -31.89 -0.59
CA PHE A 73 -29.67 -32.20 -1.97
C PHE A 73 -28.48 -32.02 -2.92
N ALA A 74 -27.26 -32.25 -2.43
CA ALA A 74 -26.07 -32.29 -3.27
C ALA A 74 -26.26 -33.27 -4.44
N LEU A 75 -25.77 -32.87 -5.63
CA LEU A 75 -25.91 -33.67 -6.86
C LEU A 75 -24.77 -34.69 -7.03
N ASP A 76 -23.76 -34.63 -6.17
CA ASP A 76 -22.58 -35.49 -6.17
C ASP A 76 -22.07 -35.68 -4.73
N ASP A 77 -21.59 -36.89 -4.41
CA ASP A 77 -21.10 -37.25 -3.07
C ASP A 77 -19.75 -36.59 -2.72
N THR A 78 -19.00 -36.09 -3.71
CA THR A 78 -17.63 -35.60 -3.54
C THR A 78 -17.49 -34.08 -3.64
N VAL A 79 -18.36 -33.43 -4.43
CA VAL A 79 -18.27 -31.99 -4.68
C VAL A 79 -19.64 -31.37 -4.49
N SER A 80 -19.83 -30.58 -3.43
CA SER A 80 -21.05 -29.81 -3.19
C SER A 80 -21.13 -28.56 -4.08
N ALA A 81 -22.31 -27.93 -4.13
CA ALA A 81 -22.52 -26.70 -4.91
C ALA A 81 -21.61 -25.55 -4.45
N SER A 82 -21.32 -25.46 -3.15
CA SER A 82 -20.45 -24.42 -2.59
C SER A 82 -18.98 -24.63 -2.99
N VAL A 83 -18.50 -25.87 -2.89
CA VAL A 83 -17.16 -26.28 -3.30
C VAL A 83 -16.99 -26.11 -4.81
N HIS A 84 -18.00 -26.43 -5.62
CA HIS A 84 -17.95 -26.25 -7.06
C HIS A 84 -17.71 -24.78 -7.45
N ILE A 85 -18.48 -23.85 -6.86
CA ILE A 85 -18.29 -22.41 -7.13
C ILE A 85 -16.94 -21.92 -6.62
N ALA A 86 -16.51 -22.33 -5.43
CA ALA A 86 -15.19 -21.98 -4.89
C ALA A 86 -14.04 -22.46 -5.80
N ASN A 87 -14.11 -23.70 -6.28
CA ASN A 87 -13.14 -24.24 -7.25
C ASN A 87 -13.13 -23.44 -8.56
N GLY A 88 -14.28 -22.94 -9.00
CA GLY A 88 -14.39 -22.08 -10.16
C GLY A 88 -13.69 -20.73 -9.98
N LEU A 89 -13.78 -20.12 -8.78
CA LEU A 89 -13.07 -18.89 -8.43
C LEU A 89 -11.55 -19.13 -8.35
N ASP A 90 -11.13 -20.23 -7.74
CA ASP A 90 -9.72 -20.62 -7.66
C ASP A 90 -9.13 -20.86 -9.05
N LEU A 91 -9.92 -21.46 -9.97
CA LEU A 91 -9.51 -21.62 -11.37
C LEU A 91 -9.38 -20.30 -12.10
N GLU A 92 -10.26 -19.34 -11.86
CA GLU A 92 -10.15 -18.00 -12.47
C GLU A 92 -8.87 -17.30 -12.00
N ALA A 93 -8.52 -17.41 -10.71
CA ALA A 93 -7.26 -16.90 -10.19
C ALA A 93 -6.04 -17.59 -10.85
N GLU A 94 -6.09 -18.92 -11.03
CA GLU A 94 -5.06 -19.66 -11.77
C GLU A 94 -4.97 -19.23 -13.24
N GLN A 95 -6.09 -18.99 -13.92
CA GLN A 95 -6.12 -18.48 -15.29
C GLN A 95 -5.42 -17.11 -15.38
N CYS A 96 -5.71 -16.20 -14.46
CA CYS A 96 -5.06 -14.89 -14.37
C CYS A 96 -3.56 -15.00 -14.14
N ALA A 97 -3.12 -15.86 -13.22
CA ALA A 97 -1.70 -16.08 -12.94
C ALA A 97 -0.93 -16.63 -14.16
N VAL A 98 -1.49 -17.64 -14.83
CA VAL A 98 -0.88 -18.22 -16.05
C VAL A 98 -0.89 -17.21 -17.21
N ARG A 99 -1.95 -16.41 -17.35
CA ARG A 99 -2.00 -15.33 -18.34
C ARG A 99 -0.91 -14.28 -18.09
N ALA A 100 -0.67 -13.91 -16.83
CA ALA A 100 0.40 -12.99 -16.45
C ALA A 100 1.80 -13.58 -16.74
N GLU A 101 2.02 -14.88 -16.49
CA GLU A 101 3.26 -15.58 -16.84
C GLU A 101 3.47 -15.64 -18.37
N ALA A 102 2.40 -15.91 -19.12
CA ALA A 102 2.44 -15.94 -20.58
C ALA A 102 2.79 -14.56 -21.19
N LYS A 103 2.27 -13.46 -20.63
CA LYS A 103 2.61 -12.09 -21.06
C LYS A 103 4.07 -11.73 -20.80
N LYS A 104 4.69 -12.28 -19.74
CA LYS A 104 6.09 -12.04 -19.40
C LYS A 104 7.08 -12.81 -20.29
N LEU A 105 6.64 -13.87 -20.96
CA LEU A 105 7.50 -14.65 -21.84
C LEU A 105 7.83 -13.86 -23.12
N TRP A 106 9.08 -13.43 -23.26
CA TRP A 106 9.59 -12.80 -24.48
C TRP A 106 9.96 -13.85 -25.55
N GLN A 107 10.09 -13.42 -26.80
CA GLN A 107 10.34 -14.29 -27.96
C GLN A 107 11.58 -15.20 -27.81
N HIS A 108 12.58 -14.77 -27.02
CA HIS A 108 13.80 -15.51 -26.74
C HIS A 108 13.86 -16.13 -25.33
N ALA A 109 12.70 -16.38 -24.70
CA ALA A 109 12.66 -17.05 -23.40
C ALA A 109 13.36 -18.42 -23.44
N GLN A 110 14.11 -18.73 -22.37
CA GLN A 110 14.82 -19.99 -22.23
C GLN A 110 13.86 -21.18 -22.27
N ASP A 111 14.30 -22.32 -22.79
CA ASP A 111 13.46 -23.52 -22.88
C ASP A 111 12.89 -23.95 -21.53
N ARG A 112 13.62 -23.70 -20.44
CA ARG A 112 13.12 -23.93 -19.08
C ARG A 112 11.87 -23.11 -18.75
N GLN A 113 11.80 -21.85 -19.17
CA GLN A 113 10.65 -20.97 -18.93
C GLN A 113 9.46 -21.38 -19.81
N LYS A 114 9.70 -21.76 -21.07
CA LYS A 114 8.67 -22.30 -21.97
C LYS A 114 8.08 -23.60 -21.42
N THR A 115 8.93 -24.52 -20.97
CA THR A 115 8.51 -25.79 -20.36
C THR A 115 7.68 -25.54 -19.10
N ARG A 116 8.08 -24.60 -18.23
CA ARG A 116 7.31 -24.25 -17.03
C ARG A 116 5.91 -23.76 -17.37
N LEU A 117 5.80 -22.81 -18.31
CA LEU A 117 4.51 -22.29 -18.74
C LEU A 117 3.64 -23.41 -19.34
N GLN A 118 4.21 -24.28 -20.16
CA GLN A 118 3.47 -25.41 -20.75
C GLN A 118 2.96 -26.38 -19.68
N LEU A 119 3.76 -26.67 -18.64
CA LEU A 119 3.33 -27.51 -17.52
C LEU A 119 2.18 -26.89 -16.75
N HIS A 120 2.24 -25.58 -16.48
CA HIS A 120 1.14 -24.85 -15.85
C HIS A 120 -0.13 -24.87 -16.73
N MET A 121 0.01 -24.65 -18.05
CA MET A 121 -1.12 -24.74 -18.99
C MET A 121 -1.74 -26.13 -19.04
N ASN A 122 -0.94 -27.19 -19.02
CA ASN A 122 -1.42 -28.57 -19.02
C ASN A 122 -2.15 -28.91 -17.71
N ALA A 123 -1.62 -28.46 -16.57
CA ALA A 123 -2.26 -28.63 -15.26
C ALA A 123 -3.60 -27.89 -15.20
N LEU A 124 -3.62 -26.63 -15.66
CA LEU A 124 -4.82 -25.81 -15.74
C LEU A 124 -5.89 -26.46 -16.63
N LYS A 125 -5.52 -26.95 -17.82
CA LYS A 125 -6.43 -27.67 -18.71
C LYS A 125 -7.08 -28.87 -18.02
N ARG A 126 -6.31 -29.70 -17.33
CA ARG A 126 -6.84 -30.87 -16.60
C ARG A 126 -7.82 -30.46 -15.49
N LYS A 127 -7.54 -29.38 -14.77
CA LYS A 127 -8.45 -28.86 -13.74
C LYS A 127 -9.73 -28.30 -14.35
N ILE A 128 -9.64 -27.58 -15.48
CA ILE A 128 -10.81 -27.11 -16.24
C ILE A 128 -11.66 -28.29 -16.71
N ASP A 129 -11.04 -29.32 -17.29
CA ASP A 129 -11.76 -30.51 -17.74
C ASP A 129 -12.49 -31.21 -16.58
N SER A 130 -11.87 -31.24 -15.39
CA SER A 130 -12.51 -31.76 -14.17
C SER A 130 -13.68 -30.87 -13.72
N PHE A 131 -13.49 -29.55 -13.68
CA PHE A 131 -14.53 -28.59 -13.31
C PHE A 131 -15.75 -28.68 -14.24
N VAL A 132 -15.51 -28.78 -15.55
CA VAL A 132 -16.58 -28.90 -16.56
C VAL A 132 -17.45 -30.14 -16.34
N LYS A 133 -16.87 -31.27 -15.90
CA LYS A 133 -17.64 -32.49 -15.60
C LYS A 133 -18.68 -32.25 -14.51
N TYR A 134 -18.28 -31.61 -13.41
CA TYR A 134 -19.20 -31.26 -12.32
C TYR A 134 -20.16 -30.13 -12.71
N GLN A 135 -19.74 -29.20 -13.57
CA GLN A 135 -20.59 -28.10 -14.02
C GLN A 135 -21.80 -28.58 -14.81
N ILE A 136 -21.71 -29.71 -15.51
CA ILE A 136 -22.87 -30.31 -16.21
C ILE A 136 -23.96 -30.71 -15.21
N LEU A 137 -23.59 -31.14 -13.99
CA LEU A 137 -24.54 -31.49 -12.94
C LEU A 137 -25.23 -30.25 -12.37
N TYR A 138 -24.44 -29.25 -11.97
CA TYR A 138 -24.92 -28.06 -11.28
C TYR A 138 -25.55 -27.00 -12.20
N CYS A 139 -25.06 -26.88 -13.43
CA CYS A 139 -25.51 -25.91 -14.42
C CYS A 139 -25.47 -26.54 -15.83
N PRO A 140 -26.41 -27.46 -16.17
CA PRO A 140 -26.44 -28.15 -17.47
C PRO A 140 -26.47 -27.18 -18.65
N GLY A 141 -27.10 -26.02 -18.46
CA GLY A 141 -27.18 -24.94 -19.43
C GLY A 141 -25.83 -24.40 -19.93
N ALA A 142 -24.76 -24.52 -19.14
CA ALA A 142 -23.42 -24.10 -19.53
C ALA A 142 -22.90 -24.89 -20.74
N GLU A 143 -23.36 -26.13 -20.94
CA GLU A 143 -22.95 -26.95 -22.09
C GLU A 143 -23.44 -26.36 -23.41
N LEU A 144 -24.63 -25.75 -23.43
CA LEU A 144 -25.14 -25.07 -24.61
C LEU A 144 -24.25 -23.87 -24.98
N LEU A 145 -23.77 -23.13 -23.98
CA LEU A 145 -22.88 -21.99 -24.17
C LEU A 145 -21.50 -22.44 -24.68
N ARG A 146 -20.96 -23.53 -24.13
CA ARG A 146 -19.74 -24.18 -24.63
C ARG A 146 -19.86 -24.59 -26.09
N SER A 147 -20.92 -25.31 -26.44
CA SER A 147 -21.16 -25.75 -27.82
C SER A 147 -21.30 -24.57 -28.80
N LYS A 148 -21.91 -23.46 -28.36
CA LYS A 148 -21.97 -22.22 -29.16
C LYS A 148 -20.60 -21.58 -29.29
N TYR A 149 -19.83 -21.50 -28.20
CA TYR A 149 -18.47 -20.94 -28.19
C TYR A 149 -17.54 -21.71 -29.15
N VAL A 150 -17.51 -23.04 -29.06
CA VAL A 150 -16.69 -23.90 -29.94
C VAL A 150 -17.06 -23.74 -31.41
N ARG A 151 -18.35 -23.54 -31.73
CA ARG A 151 -18.81 -23.28 -33.10
C ARG A 151 -18.39 -21.91 -33.63
N LEU A 152 -18.27 -20.91 -32.75
CA LEU A 152 -17.93 -19.52 -33.10
C LEU A 152 -16.42 -19.29 -33.13
N SER A 153 -15.65 -19.97 -32.29
CA SER A 153 -14.20 -19.95 -32.34
C SER A 153 -13.76 -20.69 -33.61
N ASP A 154 -13.22 -19.96 -34.59
CA ASP A 154 -12.65 -20.55 -35.80
C ASP A 154 -11.77 -21.75 -35.44
N ILE A 155 -12.01 -22.88 -36.10
CA ILE A 155 -11.34 -24.19 -35.89
C ILE A 155 -9.79 -24.10 -35.95
N ARG A 156 -9.23 -22.96 -36.39
CA ARG A 156 -7.80 -22.73 -36.61
C ARG A 156 -7.02 -22.18 -35.41
N ALA A 157 -7.66 -21.64 -34.38
CA ALA A 157 -6.97 -21.11 -33.21
C ALA A 157 -7.33 -21.93 -31.96
N GLU A 158 -6.41 -22.76 -31.48
CA GLU A 158 -6.55 -23.44 -30.20
C GLU A 158 -6.78 -22.38 -29.10
N THR A 159 -7.97 -22.39 -28.49
CA THR A 159 -8.26 -21.53 -27.33
C THR A 159 -7.32 -21.95 -26.21
N LYS A 160 -6.51 -21.01 -25.73
CA LYS A 160 -5.54 -21.29 -24.67
C LYS A 160 -6.29 -21.55 -23.35
N PRO A 161 -5.79 -22.43 -22.46
CA PRO A 161 -6.49 -22.77 -21.22
C PRO A 161 -6.81 -21.57 -20.31
N TYR A 162 -5.98 -20.52 -20.35
CA TYR A 162 -6.21 -19.29 -19.57
C TYR A 162 -7.21 -18.31 -20.20
N ASP A 163 -7.62 -18.52 -21.44
CA ASP A 163 -8.66 -17.73 -22.13
C ASP A 163 -9.99 -18.49 -22.22
N PHE A 164 -10.03 -19.73 -21.72
CA PHE A 164 -11.23 -20.55 -21.68
C PHE A 164 -12.27 -19.92 -20.74
N PRO A 165 -13.50 -19.62 -21.20
CA PRO A 165 -14.54 -19.12 -20.31
C PRO A 165 -14.93 -20.22 -19.30
N LEU A 166 -15.05 -19.91 -18.01
CA LEU A 166 -15.49 -20.93 -17.04
C LEU A 166 -17.03 -21.03 -16.97
N TRP A 167 -17.75 -20.02 -17.48
CA TRP A 167 -19.22 -19.89 -17.37
C TRP A 167 -19.72 -20.00 -15.92
N LEU A 168 -19.09 -19.24 -15.02
CA LEU A 168 -19.62 -19.03 -13.68
C LEU A 168 -21.01 -18.35 -13.75
N PRO A 169 -21.86 -18.48 -12.72
CA PRO A 169 -23.18 -17.83 -12.70
C PRO A 169 -23.14 -16.34 -13.07
N SER A 170 -22.13 -15.59 -12.62
CA SER A 170 -21.90 -14.18 -13.00
C SER A 170 -21.54 -13.97 -14.48
N GLN A 171 -20.84 -14.92 -15.10
CA GLN A 171 -20.41 -14.87 -16.50
C GLN A 171 -21.53 -15.25 -17.48
N ILE A 172 -22.53 -16.03 -17.04
CA ILE A 172 -23.66 -16.47 -17.86
C ILE A 172 -24.57 -15.30 -18.26
N LYS A 173 -24.67 -14.25 -17.42
CA LYS A 173 -25.40 -12.99 -17.71
C LYS A 173 -26.82 -13.22 -18.26
N GLY A 174 -27.54 -14.19 -17.70
CA GLY A 174 -28.93 -14.51 -18.09
C GLY A 174 -29.11 -15.24 -19.43
N GLN A 175 -28.03 -15.66 -20.11
CA GLN A 175 -28.12 -16.40 -21.37
C GLN A 175 -28.78 -17.78 -21.21
N VAL A 176 -28.67 -18.37 -20.02
CA VAL A 176 -29.26 -19.67 -19.68
C VAL A 176 -29.76 -19.63 -18.22
N PRO A 177 -30.84 -20.35 -17.86
CA PRO A 177 -31.28 -20.44 -16.47
C PRO A 177 -30.20 -21.05 -15.57
N VAL A 178 -29.95 -20.41 -14.44
CA VAL A 178 -29.02 -20.88 -13.39
C VAL A 178 -29.76 -20.90 -12.06
N SER A 179 -29.48 -21.88 -11.22
CA SER A 179 -30.08 -21.96 -9.88
C SER A 179 -29.78 -20.68 -9.06
N PRO A 180 -30.80 -20.06 -8.43
CA PRO A 180 -30.59 -18.90 -7.56
C PRO A 180 -29.65 -19.20 -6.37
N GLN A 181 -29.55 -20.45 -5.94
CA GLN A 181 -28.64 -20.85 -4.86
C GLN A 181 -27.17 -20.69 -5.28
N LEU A 182 -26.80 -21.12 -6.48
CA LEU A 182 -25.44 -20.96 -7.02
C LEU A 182 -25.06 -19.48 -7.16
N GLN A 183 -26.01 -18.66 -7.63
CA GLN A 183 -25.82 -17.21 -7.73
C GLN A 183 -25.59 -16.56 -6.36
N ARG A 184 -26.33 -16.99 -5.32
CA ARG A 184 -26.16 -16.48 -3.95
C ARG A 184 -24.83 -16.92 -3.33
N ILE A 185 -24.38 -18.15 -3.61
CA ILE A 185 -23.08 -18.64 -3.13
C ILE A 185 -21.95 -17.85 -3.80
N GLU A 186 -21.99 -17.71 -5.13
CA GLU A 186 -21.01 -16.90 -5.85
C GLU A 186 -21.03 -15.45 -5.35
N TRP A 187 -22.21 -14.87 -5.12
CA TRP A 187 -22.33 -13.53 -4.55
C TRP A 187 -21.57 -13.39 -3.22
N LYS A 188 -21.81 -14.29 -2.25
CA LYS A 188 -21.14 -14.26 -0.94
C LYS A 188 -19.61 -14.30 -1.10
N LEU A 189 -19.12 -15.18 -1.97
CA LEU A 189 -17.68 -15.36 -2.21
C LEU A 189 -17.06 -14.15 -2.95
N ARG A 190 -17.74 -13.61 -3.97
CA ARG A 190 -17.29 -12.42 -4.71
C ARG A 190 -17.28 -11.17 -3.85
N TYR A 191 -18.26 -11.03 -2.95
CA TYR A 191 -18.31 -9.92 -2.01
C TYR A 191 -17.09 -9.92 -1.09
N ALA A 192 -16.78 -11.07 -0.51
CA ALA A 192 -15.58 -11.24 0.30
C ALA A 192 -14.29 -11.03 -0.51
N GLN A 193 -14.23 -11.58 -1.73
CA GLN A 193 -13.10 -11.38 -2.65
C GLN A 193 -12.84 -9.90 -2.94
N ALA A 194 -13.88 -9.09 -3.14
CA ALA A 194 -13.75 -7.68 -3.42
C ALA A 194 -13.17 -6.90 -2.23
N HIS A 195 -13.61 -7.19 -1.00
CA HIS A 195 -13.02 -6.59 0.21
C HIS A 195 -11.58 -7.04 0.39
N GLU A 196 -11.31 -8.34 0.38
CA GLU A 196 -9.96 -8.88 0.57
C GLU A 196 -8.94 -8.38 -0.48
N SER A 197 -9.36 -8.24 -1.74
CA SER A 197 -8.49 -7.67 -2.78
C SER A 197 -8.25 -6.16 -2.62
N LEU A 198 -9.23 -5.38 -2.12
CA LEU A 198 -8.98 -3.99 -1.72
C LEU A 198 -8.01 -3.91 -0.55
N ASP A 199 -8.12 -4.80 0.43
CA ASP A 199 -7.21 -4.83 1.57
C ASP A 199 -5.77 -5.06 1.14
N GLN A 200 -5.58 -6.05 0.26
CA GLN A 200 -4.28 -6.35 -0.31
C GLN A 200 -3.76 -5.18 -1.15
N LEU A 201 -4.64 -4.50 -1.91
CA LEU A 201 -4.28 -3.32 -2.68
C LEU A 201 -3.75 -2.21 -1.76
N TRP A 202 -4.46 -1.87 -0.68
CA TRP A 202 -4.05 -0.83 0.27
C TRP A 202 -2.71 -1.15 0.92
N SER A 203 -2.56 -2.35 1.49
CA SER A 203 -1.32 -2.79 2.14
C SER A 203 -0.13 -2.75 1.17
N ASN A 204 -0.33 -3.19 -0.08
CA ASN A 204 0.75 -3.16 -1.07
C ASN A 204 1.11 -1.72 -1.50
N LEU A 205 0.14 -0.81 -1.61
CA LEU A 205 0.38 0.62 -1.90
C LEU A 205 1.19 1.28 -0.77
N GLN A 206 0.84 1.02 0.49
CA GLN A 206 1.60 1.53 1.64
C GLN A 206 3.05 1.01 1.66
N VAL A 207 3.22 -0.30 1.48
CA VAL A 207 4.56 -0.91 1.41
C VAL A 207 5.36 -0.29 0.27
N ARG A 208 4.75 -0.06 -0.89
CA ARG A 208 5.41 0.58 -2.03
C ARG A 208 5.85 2.00 -1.71
N ALA A 209 4.97 2.82 -1.13
CA ALA A 209 5.28 4.19 -0.70
C ALA A 209 6.49 4.20 0.25
N TYR A 210 6.50 3.32 1.25
CA TYR A 210 7.61 3.16 2.17
C TYR A 210 8.91 2.74 1.46
N LEU A 211 8.84 1.77 0.54
CA LEU A 211 10.01 1.30 -0.21
C LEU A 211 10.62 2.40 -1.09
N TYR A 212 9.81 3.28 -1.68
CA TYR A 212 10.30 4.43 -2.43
C TYR A 212 11.07 5.40 -1.52
N GLN A 213 10.48 5.78 -0.37
CA GLN A 213 11.14 6.63 0.61
C GLN A 213 12.45 6.01 1.14
N PHE A 214 12.43 4.72 1.46
CA PHE A 214 13.59 3.98 1.90
C PHE A 214 14.69 3.95 0.84
N LYS A 215 14.33 3.67 -0.42
CA LYS A 215 15.28 3.66 -1.54
C LYS A 215 15.94 5.02 -1.70
N ASP A 216 15.16 6.09 -1.69
CA ASP A 216 15.69 7.44 -1.91
C ASP A 216 16.58 7.90 -0.75
N ARG A 217 16.22 7.58 0.50
CA ARG A 217 16.97 7.98 1.68
C ARG A 217 18.24 7.15 1.89
N PHE A 218 18.19 5.84 1.74
CA PHE A 218 19.24 4.93 2.23
C PHE A 218 19.99 4.15 1.14
N VAL A 219 19.38 3.90 -0.01
CA VAL A 219 19.99 3.03 -1.04
C VAL A 219 20.99 3.83 -1.88
N ARG A 220 22.25 3.36 -1.94
CA ARG A 220 23.34 3.95 -2.70
C ARG A 220 24.08 2.87 -3.51
N GLY A 221 24.62 3.25 -4.67
CA GLY A 221 25.36 2.33 -5.56
C GLY A 221 24.46 1.46 -6.46
N GLN A 222 25.04 0.93 -7.54
CA GLN A 222 24.28 0.27 -8.61
C GLN A 222 23.62 -1.04 -8.16
N ALA A 223 24.37 -1.96 -7.54
CA ALA A 223 23.85 -3.28 -7.15
C ALA A 223 22.71 -3.21 -6.12
N ALA A 224 22.79 -2.29 -5.16
CA ALA A 224 21.73 -2.08 -4.17
C ALA A 224 20.48 -1.45 -4.80
N ASN A 225 20.65 -0.50 -5.73
CA ASN A 225 19.56 0.08 -6.49
C ASN A 225 18.82 -0.96 -7.35
N THR A 226 19.55 -1.87 -8.01
CA THR A 226 18.92 -2.94 -8.78
C THR A 226 18.10 -3.87 -7.88
N ARG A 227 18.63 -4.24 -6.70
CA ARG A 227 17.88 -5.05 -5.72
C ARG A 227 16.61 -4.34 -5.23
N ALA A 228 16.71 -3.07 -4.87
CA ALA A 228 15.57 -2.27 -4.45
C ALA A 228 14.52 -2.11 -5.55
N ARG A 229 14.93 -1.94 -6.82
CA ARG A 229 14.00 -1.91 -7.95
C ARG A 229 13.29 -3.24 -8.17
N ASN A 230 14.00 -4.36 -8.00
CA ASN A 230 13.39 -5.69 -8.11
C ASN A 230 12.34 -5.93 -7.00
N THR A 231 12.61 -5.48 -5.78
CA THR A 231 11.62 -5.57 -4.68
C THR A 231 10.39 -4.71 -4.96
N ILE A 232 10.59 -3.46 -5.43
CA ILE A 232 9.48 -2.57 -5.82
C ILE A 232 8.66 -3.20 -6.96
N SER A 233 9.33 -3.71 -8.01
CA SER A 233 8.65 -4.39 -9.13
C SER A 233 7.84 -5.61 -8.68
N THR A 234 8.28 -6.30 -7.62
CA THR A 234 7.52 -7.41 -7.04
C THR A 234 6.24 -6.92 -6.36
N ILE A 235 6.30 -5.78 -5.66
CA ILE A 235 5.13 -5.15 -5.06
C ILE A 235 4.19 -4.60 -6.14
N ASP A 236 4.70 -3.96 -7.19
CA ASP A 236 3.89 -3.50 -8.33
C ASP A 236 3.13 -4.66 -8.99
N ALA A 237 3.77 -5.83 -9.12
CA ALA A 237 3.10 -7.02 -9.62
C ALA A 237 1.97 -7.52 -8.71
N LYS A 238 2.11 -7.35 -7.38
CA LYS A 238 1.04 -7.67 -6.41
C LYS A 238 -0.11 -6.66 -6.47
N ILE A 239 0.21 -5.37 -6.63
CA ILE A 239 -0.79 -4.31 -6.84
C ILE A 239 -1.63 -4.59 -8.08
N GLU A 240 -0.97 -4.94 -9.19
CA GLU A 240 -1.67 -5.29 -10.44
C GLU A 240 -2.54 -6.54 -10.27
N ALA A 241 -2.05 -7.57 -9.57
CA ALA A 241 -2.83 -8.77 -9.29
C ALA A 241 -4.08 -8.46 -8.46
N ALA A 242 -3.93 -7.74 -7.34
CA ALA A 242 -5.05 -7.33 -6.48
C ALA A 242 -6.06 -6.43 -7.24
N THR A 243 -5.56 -5.55 -8.12
CA THR A 243 -6.40 -4.71 -8.98
C THR A 243 -7.25 -5.54 -9.94
N GLN A 244 -6.65 -6.54 -10.60
CA GLN A 244 -7.36 -7.43 -11.51
C GLN A 244 -8.39 -8.28 -10.78
N GLU A 245 -8.05 -8.81 -9.61
CA GLU A 245 -8.97 -9.58 -8.76
C GLU A 245 -10.16 -8.73 -8.31
N TYR A 246 -9.91 -7.48 -7.87
CA TYR A 246 -10.97 -6.55 -7.50
C TYR A 246 -11.90 -6.26 -8.68
N ARG A 247 -11.34 -5.95 -9.86
CA ARG A 247 -12.13 -5.65 -11.07
C ARG A 247 -12.98 -6.84 -11.49
N ALA A 248 -12.42 -8.05 -11.50
CA ALA A 248 -13.15 -9.27 -11.81
C ALA A 248 -14.28 -9.53 -10.80
N ALA A 249 -14.00 -9.37 -9.50
CA ALA A 249 -15.01 -9.52 -8.45
C ALA A 249 -16.12 -8.46 -8.56
N TYR A 250 -15.75 -7.20 -8.83
CA TYR A 250 -16.69 -6.09 -9.03
C TYR A 250 -17.60 -6.34 -10.24
N GLU A 251 -17.05 -6.73 -11.39
CA GLU A 251 -17.83 -7.08 -12.57
C GLU A 251 -18.81 -8.23 -12.30
N ALA A 252 -18.38 -9.25 -11.55
CA ALA A 252 -19.23 -10.35 -11.14
C ALA A 252 -20.36 -9.89 -10.19
N LEU A 253 -20.08 -9.00 -9.24
CA LEU A 253 -21.07 -8.39 -8.36
C LEU A 253 -22.06 -7.51 -9.14
N VAL A 254 -21.62 -6.75 -10.14
CA VAL A 254 -22.54 -5.99 -11.01
C VAL A 254 -23.52 -6.94 -11.71
N ALA A 255 -23.01 -8.03 -12.30
CA ALA A 255 -23.84 -9.00 -13.02
C ALA A 255 -24.83 -9.73 -12.09
N LEU A 256 -24.36 -10.21 -10.93
CA LEU A 256 -25.19 -10.92 -9.97
C LEU A 256 -26.16 -9.98 -9.22
N GLY A 257 -25.76 -8.73 -9.00
CA GLY A 257 -26.55 -7.73 -8.26
C GLY A 257 -27.82 -7.36 -9.00
N ALA A 258 -27.72 -7.25 -10.33
CA ALA A 258 -28.88 -7.06 -11.21
C ALA A 258 -29.87 -8.24 -11.17
N ILE A 259 -29.37 -9.47 -11.03
CA ILE A 259 -30.20 -10.69 -11.00
C ILE A 259 -30.81 -10.92 -9.61
N LEU A 260 -30.05 -10.68 -8.55
CA LEU A 260 -30.45 -10.91 -7.16
C LEU A 260 -31.13 -9.69 -6.52
N PHE A 261 -31.33 -8.60 -7.27
CA PHE A 261 -31.91 -7.33 -6.81
C PHE A 261 -31.19 -6.74 -5.58
N LYS A 262 -29.85 -6.80 -5.57
CA LYS A 262 -29.01 -6.24 -4.50
C LYS A 262 -28.43 -4.89 -4.94
N SER A 263 -28.76 -3.82 -4.21
CA SER A 263 -28.31 -2.44 -4.51
C SER A 263 -27.49 -1.79 -3.40
N SER A 264 -27.52 -2.29 -2.15
CA SER A 264 -26.81 -1.65 -1.03
C SER A 264 -25.29 -1.67 -1.17
N TRP A 265 -24.73 -2.67 -1.84
CA TRP A 265 -23.29 -2.86 -1.96
C TRP A 265 -22.60 -1.81 -2.85
N THR A 266 -23.34 -1.09 -3.71
CA THR A 266 -22.76 -0.09 -4.62
C THR A 266 -22.33 1.19 -3.92
N SER A 267 -22.79 1.42 -2.68
CA SER A 267 -22.25 2.52 -1.85
C SER A 267 -20.93 2.15 -1.18
N GLU A 268 -20.62 0.86 -1.05
CA GLU A 268 -19.39 0.38 -0.39
C GLU A 268 -18.26 0.10 -1.40
N LEU A 269 -18.60 -0.49 -2.54
CA LEU A 269 -17.65 -0.89 -3.57
C LEU A 269 -17.89 -0.05 -4.83
N LEU A 270 -16.84 0.62 -5.30
CA LEU A 270 -16.86 1.52 -6.46
C LEU A 270 -16.01 0.97 -7.61
N PRO A 271 -16.28 1.36 -8.87
CA PRO A 271 -15.47 0.91 -9.99
C PRO A 271 -14.04 1.47 -9.89
N LEU A 272 -13.05 0.58 -9.84
CA LEU A 272 -11.63 0.91 -9.67
C LEU A 272 -10.98 1.30 -10.99
N LYS A 273 -10.70 2.60 -11.19
CA LYS A 273 -9.98 3.13 -12.35
C LYS A 273 -8.47 3.16 -12.07
N ASP A 274 -7.65 3.20 -13.13
CA ASP A 274 -6.19 3.30 -12.98
C ASP A 274 -5.79 4.60 -12.25
N GLU A 275 -6.58 5.67 -12.41
CA GLU A 275 -6.40 6.93 -11.68
C GLU A 275 -6.64 6.81 -10.16
N ASP A 276 -7.30 5.74 -9.70
CA ASP A 276 -7.61 5.54 -8.29
C ASP A 276 -6.50 4.76 -7.57
N ILE A 277 -5.64 4.05 -8.31
CA ILE A 277 -4.52 3.24 -7.79
C ILE A 277 -3.34 4.18 -7.49
N ARG A 278 -3.45 4.90 -6.37
CA ARG A 278 -2.45 5.87 -5.92
C ARG A 278 -2.17 5.70 -4.45
N ASP A 279 -0.95 5.99 -4.04
CA ASP A 279 -0.57 5.99 -2.64
C ASP A 279 -1.25 7.16 -1.92
N LEU A 280 -1.42 7.09 -0.59
CA LEU A 280 -2.09 8.13 0.20
C LEU A 280 -1.45 9.52 0.02
N SER A 281 -0.13 9.57 -0.15
CA SER A 281 0.66 10.79 -0.36
C SER A 281 0.65 11.29 -1.82
N GLU A 282 0.16 10.49 -2.78
CA GLU A 282 0.13 10.82 -4.21
C GLU A 282 -1.18 11.52 -4.61
N GLY A 283 -1.08 12.83 -4.88
CA GLY A 283 -2.16 13.62 -5.49
C GLY A 283 -2.55 13.15 -6.90
N LYS A 284 -3.67 13.64 -7.44
CA LYS A 284 -4.05 13.30 -8.82
C LYS A 284 -3.02 13.91 -9.78
N ALA A 285 -2.74 13.26 -10.91
CA ALA A 285 -1.83 13.79 -11.92
C ALA A 285 -2.19 15.25 -12.28
N GLY A 286 -1.21 16.16 -12.13
CA GLY A 286 -1.39 17.60 -12.36
C GLY A 286 -1.90 18.41 -11.16
N GLN A 287 -2.19 17.78 -10.02
CA GLN A 287 -2.51 18.50 -8.78
C GLN A 287 -1.25 18.88 -8.02
N SER A 288 -1.18 20.13 -7.61
CA SER A 288 -0.18 20.62 -6.68
C SER A 288 -0.42 20.11 -5.25
N ALA A 289 0.64 20.06 -4.43
CA ALA A 289 0.60 19.63 -3.03
C ALA A 289 -0.58 20.17 -2.20
N GLY A 290 -0.92 21.46 -2.34
CA GLY A 290 -2.04 22.09 -1.62
C GLY A 290 -3.46 21.79 -2.14
N LYS A 291 -3.61 21.12 -3.29
CA LYS A 291 -4.91 20.73 -3.88
C LYS A 291 -5.04 19.22 -4.07
N ARG A 292 -4.21 18.43 -3.36
CA ARG A 292 -4.19 16.97 -3.46
C ARG A 292 -5.53 16.41 -2.97
N THR A 293 -6.19 15.64 -3.83
CA THR A 293 -7.37 14.86 -3.46
C THR A 293 -6.99 13.40 -3.33
N ILE A 294 -7.19 12.85 -2.13
CA ILE A 294 -6.99 11.44 -1.83
C ILE A 294 -7.95 10.60 -2.70
N SER A 295 -7.47 9.44 -3.19
CA SER A 295 -8.28 8.49 -3.96
C SER A 295 -9.45 7.94 -3.14
N TRP A 296 -10.55 7.56 -3.80
CA TRP A 296 -11.72 7.01 -3.11
C TRP A 296 -11.39 5.70 -2.38
N ILE A 297 -10.39 4.95 -2.85
CA ILE A 297 -9.94 3.73 -2.19
C ILE A 297 -9.49 4.01 -0.75
N TRP A 298 -9.04 5.23 -0.44
CA TRP A 298 -8.67 5.65 0.92
C TRP A 298 -9.76 6.50 1.59
N LYS A 299 -10.70 7.04 0.83
CA LYS A 299 -11.88 7.71 1.38
C LYS A 299 -12.89 6.62 1.70
N THR A 300 -12.78 6.04 2.88
CA THR A 300 -13.89 5.26 3.40
C THR A 300 -15.08 6.20 3.50
N ILE A 301 -16.11 5.90 2.72
CA ILE A 301 -17.27 6.77 2.55
C ILE A 301 -17.94 6.89 3.93
N PRO A 302 -17.93 8.07 4.58
CA PRO A 302 -18.64 8.28 5.82
C PRO A 302 -20.07 8.61 5.43
N THR A 303 -20.79 7.59 4.99
CA THR A 303 -22.25 7.61 5.05
C THR A 303 -22.65 6.67 6.17
N ASP A 304 -23.76 6.96 6.84
CA ASP A 304 -24.39 6.19 7.93
C ASP A 304 -24.67 4.68 7.62
N GLY A 305 -24.15 4.15 6.51
CA GLY A 305 -24.20 2.75 6.10
C GLY A 305 -22.82 2.10 5.83
N GLY A 306 -21.70 2.70 6.26
CA GLY A 306 -20.39 2.05 6.18
C GLY A 306 -20.27 0.82 7.10
N THR A 307 -19.53 -0.21 6.70
CA THR A 307 -19.32 -1.39 7.56
C THR A 307 -18.38 -1.07 8.73
N ALA A 308 -18.55 -1.75 9.87
CA ALA A 308 -17.69 -1.58 11.04
C ALA A 308 -16.19 -1.76 10.70
N PHE A 309 -15.90 -2.65 9.75
CA PHE A 309 -14.57 -2.86 9.17
C PHE A 309 -13.97 -1.60 8.55
N MET A 310 -14.74 -0.87 7.73
CA MET A 310 -14.26 0.35 7.08
C MET A 310 -13.99 1.47 8.08
N HIS A 311 -14.86 1.63 9.08
CA HIS A 311 -14.64 2.59 10.15
C HIS A 311 -13.36 2.28 10.93
N ASP A 312 -13.12 1.00 11.19
CA ASP A 312 -11.96 0.57 11.94
C ASP A 312 -10.64 0.79 11.19
N ARG A 313 -10.64 0.63 9.87
CA ARG A 313 -9.46 0.95 9.05
C ARG A 313 -9.21 2.44 8.95
N LEU A 314 -10.27 3.23 8.81
CA LEU A 314 -10.13 4.69 8.82
C LEU A 314 -9.54 5.19 10.14
N ARG A 315 -9.91 4.56 11.26
CA ARG A 315 -9.31 4.83 12.58
C ARG A 315 -7.81 4.54 12.58
N VAL A 316 -7.38 3.37 12.08
CA VAL A 316 -5.95 3.01 12.01
C VAL A 316 -5.18 3.99 11.13
N GLU A 317 -5.65 4.29 9.92
CA GLU A 317 -5.01 5.26 9.02
C GLU A 317 -4.91 6.65 9.64
N TRP A 318 -6.00 7.10 10.29
CA TRP A 318 -6.02 8.36 11.00
C TRP A 318 -5.00 8.37 12.13
N ALA A 319 -4.94 7.32 12.96
CA ALA A 319 -3.98 7.18 14.05
C ALA A 319 -2.53 7.18 13.54
N GLU A 320 -2.23 6.45 12.47
CA GLU A 320 -0.91 6.44 11.83
C GLU A 320 -0.53 7.80 11.24
N SER A 321 -1.47 8.49 10.58
CA SER A 321 -1.24 9.83 10.05
C SER A 321 -0.95 10.83 11.18
N ARG A 322 -1.67 10.72 12.31
CA ARG A 322 -1.44 11.51 13.51
C ARG A 322 -0.06 11.24 14.09
N ALA A 323 0.32 9.99 14.26
CA ALA A 323 1.63 9.60 14.79
C ALA A 323 2.78 10.10 13.89
N ARG A 324 2.63 10.00 12.56
CA ARG A 324 3.59 10.56 11.59
C ARG A 324 3.71 12.08 11.72
N ALA A 325 2.59 12.79 11.83
CA ALA A 325 2.58 14.23 12.02
C ALA A 325 3.27 14.64 13.34
N HIS A 326 2.94 13.99 14.46
CA HIS A 326 3.54 14.25 15.77
C HIS A 326 5.05 13.97 15.81
N ARG A 327 5.48 12.81 15.32
CA ARG A 327 6.90 12.44 15.24
C ARG A 327 7.68 13.42 14.38
N PHE A 328 7.09 13.88 13.28
CA PHE A 328 7.71 14.89 12.44
C PHE A 328 7.89 16.23 13.16
N THR A 329 6.87 16.71 13.88
CA THR A 329 7.01 17.90 14.73
C THR A 329 8.11 17.75 15.77
N GLU A 330 8.23 16.58 16.40
CA GLU A 330 9.29 16.28 17.35
C GLU A 330 10.67 16.28 16.68
N GLU A 331 10.83 15.62 15.53
CA GLU A 331 12.09 15.59 14.77
C GLU A 331 12.57 17.00 14.38
N VAL A 332 11.66 17.91 14.02
CA VAL A 332 12.02 19.31 13.72
C VAL A 332 12.57 20.01 14.96
N GLN A 333 11.95 19.81 16.13
CA GLN A 333 12.41 20.38 17.40
C GLN A 333 13.77 19.78 17.80
N LEU A 334 13.90 18.46 17.75
CA LEU A 334 15.14 17.74 18.07
C LEU A 334 16.29 18.19 17.16
N LEU A 335 16.07 18.29 15.85
CA LEU A 335 17.10 18.73 14.91
C LEU A 335 17.59 20.15 15.23
N SER A 336 16.67 21.07 15.55
CA SER A 336 17.02 22.43 15.97
C SER A 336 17.91 22.43 17.21
N GLU A 337 17.55 21.63 18.21
CA GLU A 337 18.31 21.49 19.45
C GLU A 337 19.66 20.81 19.23
N GLU A 338 19.72 19.75 18.43
CA GLU A 338 20.97 19.06 18.08
C GLU A 338 21.95 20.00 17.40
N MET A 339 21.50 20.80 16.44
CA MET A 339 22.33 21.79 15.76
C MET A 339 22.88 22.83 16.75
N SER A 340 22.04 23.34 17.65
CA SER A 340 22.47 24.26 18.71
C SER A 340 23.52 23.62 19.63
N ARG A 341 23.28 22.38 20.07
CA ARG A 341 24.18 21.62 20.94
C ARG A 341 25.52 21.33 20.29
N VAL A 342 25.57 21.06 18.98
CA VAL A 342 26.84 20.83 18.27
C VAL A 342 27.70 22.10 18.29
N LEU A 343 27.11 23.28 18.07
CA LEU A 343 27.86 24.54 18.14
C LEU A 343 28.40 24.81 19.56
N GLN A 344 27.59 24.54 20.58
CA GLN A 344 28.00 24.69 21.99
C GLN A 344 29.06 23.67 22.38
N PHE A 345 28.94 22.42 21.90
CA PHE A 345 29.92 21.37 22.14
C PHE A 345 31.28 21.74 21.57
N PHE A 346 31.35 22.24 20.35
CA PHE A 346 32.62 22.67 19.77
C PHE A 346 33.26 23.83 20.53
N GLU A 347 32.48 24.81 21.00
CA GLU A 347 33.02 25.87 21.85
C GLU A 347 33.52 25.32 23.19
N PHE A 348 32.75 24.46 23.84
CA PHE A 348 33.14 23.79 25.07
C PHE A 348 34.45 23.00 24.91
N LYS A 349 34.60 22.25 23.81
CA LYS A 349 35.84 21.51 23.52
C LYS A 349 37.02 22.45 23.28
N ALA A 350 36.81 23.58 22.61
CA ALA A 350 37.86 24.58 22.43
C ALA A 350 38.34 25.13 23.78
N ASP A 351 37.41 25.51 24.66
CA ASP A 351 37.72 25.98 26.01
C ASP A 351 38.40 24.91 26.87
N GLU A 352 38.00 23.65 26.73
CA GLU A 352 38.63 22.52 27.42
C GLU A 352 40.11 22.37 27.00
N TRP A 353 40.41 22.50 25.71
CA TRP A 353 41.78 22.45 25.20
C TRP A 353 42.63 23.63 25.69
N GLU A 354 42.09 24.86 25.67
CA GLU A 354 42.80 26.02 26.22
C GLU A 354 43.10 25.88 27.71
N LYS A 355 42.14 25.37 28.49
CA LYS A 355 42.33 25.09 29.91
C LYS A 355 43.43 24.06 30.12
N LYS A 356 43.42 22.95 29.36
CA LYS A 356 44.46 21.92 29.41
C LYS A 356 45.85 22.49 29.18
N GLY A 357 46.00 23.35 28.16
CA GLY A 357 47.27 24.04 27.88
C GLY A 357 47.78 24.89 29.05
N LYS A 358 46.87 25.55 29.80
CA LYS A 358 47.20 26.41 30.95
C LYS A 358 47.45 25.65 32.25
N THR A 359 46.79 24.50 32.45
CA THR A 359 46.87 23.71 33.70
C THR A 359 48.04 22.72 33.76
N GLN A 360 48.71 22.46 32.65
CA GLN A 360 49.71 21.40 32.58
C GLN A 360 51.10 21.90 33.02
N HIS A 361 51.41 21.74 34.30
CA HIS A 361 52.72 22.08 34.87
C HIS A 361 53.81 21.11 34.39
N THR A 362 54.58 21.52 33.37
CA THR A 362 55.69 20.74 32.84
C THR A 362 56.95 21.60 32.78
N SER A 363 58.13 20.97 32.76
CA SER A 363 59.43 21.62 32.55
C SER A 363 59.36 22.71 31.46
N PRO A 364 60.00 23.88 31.64
CA PRO A 364 59.90 25.04 30.74
C PRO A 364 60.20 24.70 29.27
N VAL A 365 60.99 23.65 29.02
CA VAL A 365 61.36 23.16 27.68
C VAL A 365 60.18 22.56 26.90
N ARG A 366 59.14 22.03 27.57
CA ARG A 366 57.96 21.44 26.90
C ARG A 366 56.70 22.29 26.99
N ALA A 367 56.71 23.36 27.78
CA ALA A 367 55.56 24.21 28.00
C ALA A 367 55.07 24.87 26.69
N GLU A 368 56.00 25.34 25.86
CA GLU A 368 55.69 25.97 24.57
C GLU A 368 54.98 25.01 23.60
N GLY A 369 55.48 23.78 23.46
CA GLY A 369 54.87 22.78 22.56
C GLY A 369 53.48 22.32 23.01
N ILE A 370 53.26 22.19 24.32
CA ILE A 370 51.94 21.85 24.88
C ILE A 370 50.94 22.99 24.64
N LEU A 371 51.36 24.24 24.87
CA LEU A 371 50.52 25.41 24.61
C LEU A 371 50.18 25.54 23.12
N ALA A 372 51.17 25.41 22.23
CA ALA A 372 50.96 25.47 20.79
C ALA A 372 50.01 24.36 20.29
N TYR A 373 50.14 23.14 20.80
CA TYR A 373 49.24 22.05 20.44
C TYR A 373 47.81 22.27 20.96
N ALA A 374 47.67 22.71 22.21
CA ALA A 374 46.38 23.04 22.81
C ALA A 374 45.66 24.17 22.04
N ASP A 375 46.39 25.22 21.65
CA ASP A 375 45.88 26.34 20.87
C ASP A 375 45.47 25.91 19.45
N HIS A 376 46.25 25.03 18.82
CA HIS A 376 45.90 24.44 17.53
C HIS A 376 44.60 23.62 17.62
N GLN A 377 44.44 22.79 18.65
CA GLN A 377 43.21 22.02 18.87
C GLN A 377 42.01 22.94 19.14
N ALA A 378 42.17 23.95 19.99
CA ALA A 378 41.11 24.93 20.25
C ALA A 378 40.66 25.66 18.97
N THR A 379 41.63 26.07 18.15
CA THR A 379 41.38 26.70 16.85
C THR A 379 40.65 25.75 15.88
N MET A 380 41.03 24.48 15.83
CA MET A 380 40.33 23.46 15.02
C MET A 380 38.86 23.35 15.42
N TYR A 381 38.54 23.24 16.71
CA TYR A 381 37.15 23.16 17.18
C TYR A 381 36.35 24.43 16.86
N ARG A 382 36.95 25.63 17.01
CA ARG A 382 36.29 26.89 16.62
C ARG A 382 36.07 26.99 15.11
N ASN A 383 36.97 26.44 14.30
CA ASN A 383 36.77 26.36 12.84
C ASN A 383 35.62 25.40 12.47
N LEU A 384 35.51 24.25 13.13
CA LEU A 384 34.37 23.35 12.97
C LEU A 384 33.05 24.02 13.36
N ARG A 385 33.03 24.77 14.46
CA ARG A 385 31.88 25.59 14.87
C ARG A 385 31.47 26.59 13.80
N LYS A 386 32.42 27.38 13.27
CA LYS A 386 32.16 28.36 12.20
C LYS A 386 31.61 27.69 10.95
N TYR A 387 32.25 26.61 10.52
CA TYR A 387 31.81 25.84 9.35
C TYR A 387 30.37 25.32 9.51
N CYS A 388 30.04 24.72 10.66
CA CYS A 388 28.68 24.25 10.93
C CYS A 388 27.68 25.41 10.98
N ALA A 389 28.01 26.54 11.62
CA ALA A 389 27.14 27.71 11.67
C ALA A 389 26.84 28.29 10.27
N GLU A 390 27.84 28.34 9.39
CA GLU A 390 27.68 28.76 8.01
C GLU A 390 26.83 27.78 7.20
N LEU A 391 27.12 26.48 7.32
CA LEU A 391 26.37 25.40 6.67
C LEU A 391 24.89 25.42 7.06
N TRP A 392 24.58 25.83 8.29
CA TRP A 392 23.24 25.82 8.88
C TRP A 392 22.51 27.16 8.83
N SER A 393 23.12 28.21 8.28
CA SER A 393 22.57 29.57 8.24
C SER A 393 21.15 29.69 7.66
N GLY A 394 20.80 28.85 6.68
CA GLY A 394 19.46 28.82 6.05
C GLY A 394 18.43 27.95 6.78
N VAL A 395 18.84 27.12 7.73
CA VAL A 395 17.94 26.16 8.39
C VAL A 395 16.92 26.83 9.33
N PRO A 396 17.26 27.85 10.14
CA PRO A 396 16.27 28.54 10.99
C PRO A 396 15.09 29.12 10.21
N ALA A 397 15.34 29.71 9.04
CA ALA A 397 14.28 30.23 8.17
C ALA A 397 13.37 29.08 7.65
N HIS A 398 13.98 27.94 7.31
CA HIS A 398 13.24 26.76 6.88
C HIS A 398 12.40 26.16 8.02
N ILE A 399 12.94 26.09 9.24
CA ILE A 399 12.22 25.62 10.43
C ILE A 399 11.05 26.56 10.75
N ALA A 400 11.26 27.87 10.74
CA ALA A 400 10.20 28.86 10.96
C ALA A 400 9.07 28.67 9.94
N ARG A 401 9.42 28.51 8.65
CA ARG A 401 8.45 28.22 7.59
C ARG A 401 7.70 26.90 7.82
N MET A 402 8.37 25.86 8.30
CA MET A 402 7.70 24.60 8.65
C MET A 402 6.76 24.75 9.84
N GLN A 403 7.16 25.50 10.87
CA GLN A 403 6.33 25.79 12.04
C GLN A 403 5.06 26.57 11.67
N GLU A 404 5.15 27.52 10.73
CA GLU A 404 3.97 28.20 10.18
C GLU A 404 2.98 27.22 9.53
N ILE A 405 3.49 26.24 8.79
CA ILE A 405 2.64 25.25 8.10
C ILE A 405 2.10 24.21 9.08
N ILE A 406 2.86 23.87 10.12
CA ILE A 406 2.38 23.03 11.22
C ILE A 406 1.19 23.69 11.92
N GLN A 407 1.25 25.02 12.13
CA GLN A 407 0.15 25.78 12.75
C GLN A 407 -1.04 25.99 11.82
N ASP A 408 -0.80 26.20 10.52
CA ASP A 408 -1.83 26.37 9.51
C ASP A 408 -1.45 25.64 8.21
N PRO A 409 -1.88 24.37 8.06
CA PRO A 409 -1.54 23.55 6.88
C PRO A 409 -2.01 24.15 5.55
N ARG A 410 -2.98 25.09 5.58
CA ARG A 410 -3.55 25.73 4.38
C ARG A 410 -2.62 26.78 3.77
N ARG A 411 -1.56 27.20 4.48
CA ARG A 411 -0.56 28.18 4.03
C ARG A 411 0.55 27.58 3.16
N ALA A 412 0.54 26.25 2.98
CA ALA A 412 1.52 25.57 2.14
C ALA A 412 1.35 25.96 0.66
N LEU A 413 2.43 26.39 0.02
CA LEU A 413 2.42 26.73 -1.40
C LEU A 413 2.43 25.45 -2.25
N PRO A 414 1.77 25.47 -3.42
CA PRO A 414 1.76 24.35 -4.34
C PRO A 414 3.18 23.99 -4.84
N GLY A 415 3.67 22.79 -4.49
CA GLY A 415 4.99 22.27 -4.90
C GLY A 415 6.17 22.70 -4.00
N GLU A 416 5.90 23.34 -2.86
CA GLU A 416 6.92 23.89 -1.94
C GLU A 416 7.87 22.83 -1.35
N PHE A 417 7.46 21.55 -1.33
CA PHE A 417 8.21 20.44 -0.72
C PHE A 417 8.59 19.32 -1.70
N ASP A 418 8.40 19.50 -3.01
CA ASP A 418 8.80 18.49 -3.99
C ASP A 418 10.33 18.32 -3.99
N SER A 419 10.81 17.12 -3.64
CA SER A 419 12.24 16.78 -3.62
C SER A 419 12.92 16.89 -5.00
N SER A 420 12.14 17.00 -6.08
CA SER A 420 12.56 17.19 -7.47
C SER A 420 13.22 18.55 -7.75
N THR A 421 12.78 19.62 -7.09
CA THR A 421 13.25 20.99 -7.36
C THR A 421 14.58 21.30 -6.65
N ALA A 422 14.81 20.72 -5.46
CA ALA A 422 16.03 20.92 -4.68
C ALA A 422 17.32 20.44 -5.39
N GLY A 423 17.22 19.48 -6.32
CA GLY A 423 18.34 19.00 -7.12
C GLY A 423 18.75 19.91 -8.29
N LYS A 424 17.83 20.74 -8.80
CA LYS A 424 18.08 21.59 -9.99
C LYS A 424 18.76 22.92 -9.65
N GLU A 425 18.56 23.46 -8.44
CA GLU A 425 19.20 24.72 -8.05
C GLU A 425 20.69 24.57 -7.71
N LYS A 426 21.15 23.40 -7.27
CA LYS A 426 22.59 23.16 -7.02
C LYS A 426 23.42 22.99 -8.29
N MET A 427 22.80 22.70 -9.44
CA MET A 427 23.50 22.56 -10.72
C MET A 427 23.69 23.89 -11.47
N LYS A 428 22.89 24.92 -11.18
CA LYS A 428 23.01 26.24 -11.85
C LYS A 428 24.10 27.17 -11.29
N LYS A 429 24.69 26.85 -10.13
CA LYS A 429 25.73 27.69 -9.50
C LYS A 429 27.17 27.32 -9.86
N LYS A 430 27.40 26.40 -10.80
CA LYS A 430 28.76 25.95 -11.19
C LYS A 430 29.24 26.40 -12.57
N ASP A 431 28.43 27.12 -13.33
CA ASP A 431 28.81 27.68 -14.63
C ASP A 431 28.99 29.20 -14.50
N ILE A 432 30.14 29.63 -13.98
CA ILE A 432 30.69 30.98 -14.20
C ILE A 432 32.09 30.80 -14.80
N GLU A 433 32.30 31.50 -15.91
CA GLU A 433 33.32 31.36 -16.95
C GLU A 433 34.80 31.38 -16.50
N PRO A 434 35.72 30.82 -17.33
CA PRO A 434 37.15 31.02 -17.17
C PRO A 434 37.57 32.40 -17.71
N GLN A 435 38.14 33.27 -16.86
CA GLN A 435 38.82 34.47 -17.31
C GLN A 435 40.27 34.14 -17.71
N ASN A 436 40.57 34.42 -18.98
CA ASN A 436 41.93 34.59 -19.50
C ASN A 436 42.68 35.68 -18.73
N SER A 437 43.92 35.40 -18.34
CA SER A 437 45.08 36.29 -18.48
C SER A 437 46.36 35.48 -18.34
#